data_AF-A0A6L3X9P6-F1
#
_entry.id   AF-A0A6L3X9P6-F1
#
_cell.length_a   1.000
_cell.length_b   1.000
_cell.length_c   1.000
_cell.angle_alpha   90.00
_cell.angle_beta   90.00
_cell.angle_gamma   90.00
#
_symmetry.space_group_name_H-M   'P 1'
#
loop_
_entity.id
_entity.type
_entity.pdbx_description
1 polymer ?
#
loop_
_entity_poly.entity_id
_entity_poly.type
_entity_poly.pdbx_seq_one_letter_code
_entity_poly.pdbx_strand_id
1 'polypeptide(L)' 'IPPPLISQYLPLQYSKVRDGALRSTPRELILDHIQDILQQYHAACEGVTTQHA' A
#
# COMPACT_ATOMS: atom_id res chain seq x y z
N ILE A 1 -9.00 12.11 -7.29
CA ILE A 1 -8.46 11.81 -8.64
C ILE A 1 -9.45 10.87 -9.33
N PRO A 2 -9.74 10.99 -10.64
CA PRO A 2 -10.64 10.07 -11.34
C PRO A 2 -10.23 8.60 -11.15
N PRO A 3 -11.17 7.69 -10.77
CA PRO A 3 -10.86 6.28 -10.52
C PRO A 3 -10.16 5.55 -11.69
N PRO A 4 -10.50 5.79 -12.98
CA PRO A 4 -9.80 5.14 -14.09
C PRO A 4 -8.30 5.45 -14.14
N LEU A 5 -7.88 6.67 -13.77
CA LEU A 5 -6.46 7.03 -13.73
C LEU A 5 -5.73 6.33 -12.59
N ILE A 6 -6.38 6.15 -11.44
CA ILE A 6 -5.82 5.37 -10.34
C ILE A 6 -5.69 3.90 -10.76
N SER A 7 -6.71 3.33 -11.42
CA SER A 7 -6.63 1.96 -11.95
C SER A 7 -5.47 1.78 -12.94
N GLN A 8 -5.19 2.78 -13.78
CA GLN A 8 -4.14 2.72 -14.79
C GLN A 8 -2.73 2.81 -14.18
N TYR A 9 -2.52 3.67 -13.17
CA TYR A 9 -1.18 4.03 -12.68
C TYR A 9 -0.86 3.53 -11.26
N LEU A 10 -1.88 3.25 -10.45
CA LEU A 10 -1.77 2.82 -9.05
C LEU A 10 -2.74 1.66 -8.77
N PRO A 11 -2.59 0.50 -9.45
CA PRO A 11 -3.57 -0.57 -9.43
C PRO A 11 -3.80 -1.20 -8.04
N LEU A 12 -2.78 -1.22 -7.18
CA LEU A 12 -2.91 -1.72 -5.81
C LEU A 12 -3.74 -0.77 -4.94
N GLN A 13 -3.50 0.53 -5.06
CA GLN A 13 -4.28 1.57 -4.38
C GLN A 13 -5.71 1.65 -4.92
N TYR A 14 -5.93 1.36 -6.21
CA TYR A 14 -7.26 1.37 -6.83
C TYR A 14 -8.24 0.44 -6.09
N SER A 15 -7.82 -0.78 -5.74
CA SER A 15 -8.66 -1.70 -4.97
C SER A 15 -9.07 -1.09 -3.63
N LYS A 16 -8.10 -0.54 -2.88
CA LYS A 16 -8.35 0.12 -1.58
C LYS A 16 -9.27 1.34 -1.72
N VAL A 17 -9.14 2.10 -2.81
CA VAL A 17 -10.01 3.25 -3.11
C VAL A 17 -11.43 2.81 -3.47
N ARG A 18 -11.57 1.74 -4.27
CA ARG A 18 -12.85 1.16 -4.66
C ARG A 18 -13.63 0.66 -3.44
N ASP A 19 -12.92 0.07 -2.48
CA ASP A 19 -13.50 -0.47 -1.24
C ASP A 19 -13.75 0.60 -0.18
N GLY A 20 -13.42 1.87 -0.46
CA GLY A 20 -13.58 3.00 0.47
C GLY A 20 -12.55 3.03 1.61
N ALA A 21 -11.58 2.11 1.61
CA ALA A 21 -10.52 2.03 2.60
C ALA A 21 -9.41 3.08 2.42
N LEU A 22 -9.30 3.68 1.23
CA LEU A 22 -8.31 4.70 0.90
C LEU A 22 -8.93 5.91 0.19
N ARG A 23 -8.56 7.12 0.60
CA ARG A 23 -9.04 8.36 -0.05
C ARG A 23 -8.30 8.59 -1.36
N SER A 24 -9.03 8.98 -2.41
CA SER A 24 -8.49 9.22 -3.76
C SER A 24 -7.73 10.55 -3.93
N THR A 25 -7.09 11.04 -2.86
CA THR A 25 -6.28 12.26 -2.86
C THR A 25 -4.81 11.92 -3.08
N PRO A 26 -4.02 12.75 -3.81
CA PRO A 26 -2.61 12.45 -4.12
C PRO A 26 -1.76 12.07 -2.90
N ARG A 27 -1.89 12.82 -1.80
CA ARG A 27 -1.11 12.60 -0.57
C ARG A 27 -1.33 11.20 0.01
N GLU A 28 -2.59 10.78 0.11
CA GLU A 28 -2.95 9.50 0.73
C GLU A 28 -2.51 8.32 -0.14
N LEU A 29 -2.61 8.47 -1.46
CA LEU A 29 -2.12 7.47 -2.42
C LEU A 29 -0.60 7.27 -2.32
N ILE A 30 0.17 8.35 -2.20
CA ILE A 30 1.63 8.29 -2.06
C ILE A 30 2.00 7.63 -0.73
N LEU A 31 1.34 8.03 0.37
CA LEU A 31 1.61 7.45 1.69
C LEU A 31 1.29 5.95 1.71
N ASP A 32 0.16 5.53 1.12
CA ASP A 32 -0.21 4.13 1.04
C ASP A 32 0.83 3.31 0.24
N HIS A 33 1.31 3.83 -0.88
CA HIS A 33 2.35 3.19 -1.67
C HIS A 33 3.67 3.03 -0.90
N ILE A 34 4.10 4.07 -0.15
CA ILE A 34 5.29 3.98 0.70
C ILE A 34 5.10 2.91 1.79
N GLN A 35 3.92 2.87 2.42
CA GLN A 35 3.60 1.89 3.45
C GLN A 35 3.64 0.45 2.92
N ASP A 36 3.17 0.20 1.68
CA ASP A 36 3.25 -1.13 1.04
C ASP A 36 4.70 -1.65 0.96
N ILE A 37 5.68 -0.75 0.76
CA ILE A 37 7.12 -1.12 0.76
C ILE A 37 7.63 -1.34 2.19
N LEU A 38 7.31 -0.44 3.11
CA LEU A 38 7.73 -0.55 4.51
C LEU A 38 7.21 -1.85 5.16
N GLN A 39 5.98 -2.27 4.83
CA GLN A 39 5.41 -3.52 5.31
C GLN A 39 6.20 -4.75 4.85
N GLN A 40 6.76 -4.73 3.64
CA GLN A 40 7.60 -5.83 3.15
C GLN A 40 8.93 -5.91 3.92
N TYR A 41 9.57 -4.77 4.17
CA TYR A 41 10.78 -4.73 5.01
C TYR A 41 10.48 -5.16 6.44
N HIS A 42 9.35 -4.70 7.00
CA HIS A 42 8.90 -5.11 8.33
C HIS A 42 8.73 -6.63 8.41
N ALA A 43 7.98 -7.23 7.47
CA ALA A 43 7.77 -8.67 7.43
C ALA A 43 9.09 -9.45 7.28
N ALA A 44 10.04 -8.95 6.49
CA ALA A 44 11.36 -9.55 6.37
C ALA A 44 12.16 -9.50 7.69
N CYS A 45 12.09 -8.40 8.44
CA CYS A 45 12.72 -8.26 9.75
C CYS A 45 12.04 -9.10 10.84
N GLU A 46 10.71 -9.23 10.81
CA GLU A 46 9.97 -10.10 11.72
C GLU A 46 10.33 -11.57 11.51
N GLY A 47 10.44 -12.02 10.26
CA GLY A 47 10.86 -13.39 9.91
C GLY A 47 12.26 -13.77 10.41
N VAL A 48 13.17 -12.79 10.52
CA VAL A 48 14.52 -13.00 11.11
C VAL A 48 14.46 -13.27 12.62
N THR A 49 13.44 -12.77 13.31
CA THR A 49 13.36 -12.88 14.78
C THR A 49 12.86 -14.26 15.23
N THR A 50 12.12 -14.98 14.38
CA THR A 50 11.48 -16.26 14.74
C THR A 50 12.40 -17.49 14.59
N GLN A 51 13.66 -17.32 14.17
CA GLN A 51 14.61 -18.43 13.94
C GLN A 51 15.66 -18.63 15.05
N HIS A 52 15.49 -17.95 16.19
CA HIS A 52 16.32 -18.09 17.38
C HIS A 52 15.49 -18.42 18.64
N ALA A 53 14.75 -19.53 18.61
CA ALA A 53 14.14 -20.14 19.80
C ALA A 53 14.39 -21.65 19.80
#